data_AF-A0A1A2WED1-F1
#
_entry.id   AF-A0A1A2WED1-F1
#
_cell.length_a   1.000
_cell.length_b   1.000
_cell.length_c   1.000
_cell.angle_alpha   90.00
_cell.angle_beta   90.00
_cell.angle_gamma   90.00
#
_symmetry.space_group_name_H-M   'P 1'
#
loop_
_entity.id
_entity.type
_entity.pdbx_description
1 polymer ?
#
loop_
_entity_poly.entity_id
_entity_poly.type
_entity_poly.pdbx_seq_one_letter_code
_entity_poly.pdbx_strand_id
1 'polypeptide(L)' 'MTRTVSSTLEGERFYTPTEAVAVAHQLGLTNVTPKTLKTAAYYGRRPLKRTKIGNRVYFALSDIEAWISSCKVSG' A
#
# COMPACT_ATOMS: atom_id res chain seq x y z
N MET A 1 18.32 4.34 -19.97
CA MET A 1 17.92 4.94 -18.68
C MET A 1 16.39 4.91 -18.59
N THR A 2 15.81 3.92 -17.92
CA THR A 2 14.36 3.76 -17.78
C THR A 2 13.84 4.75 -16.75
N ARG A 3 13.18 5.83 -17.20
CA ARG A 3 12.44 6.76 -16.35
C ARG A 3 11.22 6.03 -15.79
N THR A 4 11.34 5.50 -14.58
CA THR A 4 10.19 5.12 -13.75
C THR A 4 9.47 6.41 -13.35
N VAL A 5 8.43 6.78 -14.10
CA VAL A 5 7.53 7.86 -13.72
C VAL A 5 6.69 7.37 -12.54
N SER A 6 7.21 7.56 -11.33
CA SER A 6 6.41 7.55 -10.11
C SER A 6 5.48 8.76 -10.21
N SER A 7 4.22 8.54 -10.52
CA SER A 7 3.21 9.61 -10.66
C SER A 7 3.01 10.29 -9.30
N THR A 8 3.78 11.33 -8.99
CA THR A 8 3.64 12.11 -7.77
C THR A 8 2.52 13.14 -7.98
N LEU A 9 1.34 12.87 -7.44
CA LEU A 9 0.31 13.89 -7.26
C LEU A 9 0.53 14.47 -5.86
N GLU A 10 0.85 15.77 -5.78
CA GLU A 10 0.99 16.52 -4.51
C GLU A 10 2.02 15.98 -3.50
N GLY A 11 3.21 15.58 -3.97
CA GLY A 11 4.28 15.07 -3.10
C GLY A 11 4.07 13.65 -2.57
N GLU A 12 2.90 13.05 -2.83
CA GLU A 12 2.57 11.72 -2.34
C GLU A 12 3.12 10.64 -3.28
N ARG A 13 3.82 9.65 -2.71
CA ARG A 13 4.37 8.50 -3.45
C ARG A 13 3.34 7.38 -3.52
N PHE A 14 3.09 6.92 -4.74
CA PHE A 14 2.18 5.83 -5.04
C PHE A 14 2.96 4.55 -5.36
N TYR A 15 2.64 3.50 -4.63
CA TYR A 15 3.29 2.20 -4.71
C TYR A 15 2.37 1.18 -5.37
N THR A 16 2.94 0.32 -6.21
CA THR A 16 2.24 -0.87 -6.70
C THR A 16 1.99 -1.86 -5.55
N PRO A 17 1.11 -2.88 -5.72
CA PRO A 17 0.87 -3.87 -4.68
C PRO A 17 2.15 -4.57 -4.20
N THR A 18 3.10 -4.82 -5.10
CA THR A 18 4.38 -5.46 -4.77
C THR A 18 5.28 -4.54 -3.95
N GLU A 19 5.38 -3.26 -4.34
CA GLU A 19 6.16 -2.27 -3.61
C GLU A 19 5.55 -1.98 -2.22
N ALA A 20 4.22 -1.91 -2.13
CA ALA A 20 3.52 -1.70 -0.87
C ALA A 20 3.80 -2.81 0.17
N VAL A 21 4.00 -4.06 -0.29
CA VAL A 21 4.43 -5.17 0.58
C VAL A 21 5.85 -4.94 1.09
N ALA A 22 6.78 -4.52 0.22
CA ALA A 22 8.15 -4.24 0.63
C ALA A 22 8.21 -3.09 1.64
N VAL A 23 7.43 -2.03 1.43
CA VAL A 23 7.27 -0.93 2.40
C VAL A 23 6.69 -1.44 3.72
N ALA A 24 5.64 -2.26 3.68
CA ALA A 24 5.05 -2.83 4.89
C ALA A 24 6.05 -3.70 5.68
N HIS A 25 6.90 -4.46 4.99
CA HIS A 25 7.97 -5.25 5.63
C HIS A 25 9.02 -4.34 6.30
N GLN A 26 9.44 -3.27 5.62
CA GLN A 26 10.35 -2.27 6.19
C GLN A 26 9.77 -1.57 7.43
N LEU A 27 8.45 -1.39 7.47
CA LEU A 27 7.72 -0.80 8.60
C LEU A 27 7.40 -1.81 9.73
N GLY A 28 7.93 -3.03 9.63
CA GLY A 28 7.84 -4.06 10.66
C GLY A 28 6.62 -4.98 10.54
N LEU A 29 5.90 -4.95 9.42
CA LEU A 29 4.77 -5.83 9.15
C LEU A 29 5.17 -6.94 8.15
N THR A 30 5.94 -7.91 8.62
CA THR A 30 6.50 -9.01 7.81
C THR A 30 5.48 -10.07 7.39
N ASN A 31 4.35 -10.19 8.09
CA ASN A 31 3.31 -11.19 7.78
C ASN A 31 2.30 -10.70 6.73
N VAL A 32 2.75 -9.87 5.78
CA VAL A 32 1.92 -9.34 4.70
C VAL A 32 2.42 -9.88 3.36
N THR A 33 1.47 -10.39 2.58
CA THR A 33 1.68 -10.82 1.20
C THR A 33 0.87 -9.94 0.25
N PRO A 34 1.18 -9.93 -1.06
CA PRO A 34 0.37 -9.20 -2.04
C PRO A 34 -1.10 -9.64 -2.03
N LYS A 35 -1.36 -10.92 -1.70
CA LYS A 35 -2.71 -11.46 -1.53
C LYS A 35 -3.40 -10.85 -0.31
N THR A 36 -2.74 -10.81 0.84
CA THR A 36 -3.24 -10.15 2.06
C THR A 36 -3.54 -8.68 1.80
N LEU A 37 -2.65 -7.98 1.10
CA LEU A 37 -2.79 -6.56 0.79
C LEU A 37 -3.96 -6.30 -0.17
N LYS A 38 -4.15 -7.14 -1.21
CA LYS A 38 -5.35 -7.10 -2.05
C LYS A 38 -6.61 -7.41 -1.26
N THR A 39 -6.62 -8.44 -0.42
CA THR A 39 -7.78 -8.75 0.42
C THR A 39 -8.10 -7.59 1.36
N ALA A 40 -7.10 -6.98 2.00
CA ALA A 40 -7.28 -5.81 2.84
C ALA A 40 -7.86 -4.63 2.04
N ALA A 41 -7.39 -4.40 0.81
CA ALA A 41 -7.86 -3.31 -0.03
C ALA A 41 -9.29 -3.47 -0.60
N TYR A 42 -9.80 -4.71 -0.69
CA TYR A 42 -11.11 -5.00 -1.30
C TYR A 42 -12.18 -5.51 -0.30
N TYR A 43 -11.76 -6.23 0.74
CA TYR A 43 -12.65 -7.03 1.59
C TYR A 43 -12.30 -6.91 3.09
N GLY A 44 -11.30 -6.10 3.46
CA GLY A 44 -10.84 -5.99 4.85
C GLY A 44 -11.82 -5.21 5.72
N ARG A 45 -11.93 -5.59 7.01
CA ARG A 45 -12.64 -4.78 8.03
C ARG A 45 -11.99 -3.40 8.25
N ARG A 46 -10.70 -3.27 7.93
CA ARG A 46 -9.90 -2.04 7.94
C ARG A 46 -9.31 -1.87 6.55
N PRO A 47 -10.08 -1.30 5.60
CA PRO A 47 -9.71 -1.35 4.20
C PRO A 47 -8.50 -0.47 3.93
N LEU A 48 -7.46 -1.05 3.33
CA LEU A 48 -6.36 -0.27 2.79
C LEU A 48 -6.90 0.55 1.62
N LYS A 49 -6.81 1.87 1.73
CA LYS A 49 -7.32 2.77 0.68
C LYS A 49 -6.51 2.55 -0.59
N ARG A 50 -7.24 2.44 -1.70
CA ARG A 50 -6.69 2.13 -3.01
C ARG A 50 -6.92 3.30 -3.95
N THR A 51 -5.87 3.71 -4.64
CA THR A 51 -5.91 4.78 -5.63
C THR A 51 -5.82 4.16 -7.01
N LYS A 52 -6.87 4.31 -7.81
CA LYS A 52 -6.90 3.83 -9.18
C LYS A 52 -6.41 4.95 -10.10
N ILE A 53 -5.24 4.74 -10.71
CA ILE A 53 -4.68 5.66 -11.71
C ILE A 53 -4.70 4.92 -13.05
N GLY A 54 -5.62 5.32 -13.93
CA GLY A 54 -5.91 4.58 -15.16
C GLY A 54 -6.44 3.18 -14.88
N ASN A 55 -5.81 2.14 -15.44
CA ASN A 55 -6.20 0.74 -15.23
C ASN A 55 -5.38 0.01 -14.15
N ARG A 56 -4.57 0.75 -13.37
CA ARG A 56 -3.69 0.20 -12.34
C ARG A 56 -4.10 0.71 -10.96
N VAL A 57 -3.93 -0.16 -9.97
CA VAL A 57 -4.18 0.15 -8.56
C VAL A 57 -2.85 0.45 -7.88
N TYR A 58 -2.84 1.56 -7.16
CA TYR A 58 -1.71 2.04 -6.38
C TYR A 58 -2.13 2.32 -4.94
N PHE A 59 -1.15 2.41 -4.07
CA PHE A 59 -1.31 2.67 -2.64
C PHE A 59 -0.41 3.83 -2.24
N ALA A 60 -0.96 4.85 -1.59
CA ALA A 60 -0.18 5.96 -1.07
C ALA A 60 0.62 5.51 0.17
N LEU A 61 1.78 6.13 0.41
CA LEU A 61 2.57 5.86 1.62
C LEU A 61 1.75 6.05 2.89
N SER A 62 1.06 7.19 2.99
CA SER A 62 0.22 7.57 4.13
C SER A 62 -0.88 6.53 4.42
N ASP A 63 -1.49 5.98 3.37
CA ASP A 63 -2.51 4.93 3.51
C ASP A 63 -1.90 3.59 3.98
N ILE A 64 -0.70 3.25 3.50
CA ILE A 64 0.04 2.05 3.94
C ILE A 64 0.40 2.18 5.42
N GLU A 65 0.92 3.33 5.84
CA GLU A 65 1.30 3.60 7.24
C GLU A 65 0.09 3.58 8.18
N ALA A 66 -1.03 4.20 7.77
CA ALA A 66 -2.28 4.17 8.52
C ALA A 66 -2.82 2.74 8.65
N TRP A 67 -2.76 1.94 7.58
CA TRP A 67 -3.19 0.55 7.60
C TRP A 67 -2.31 -0.31 8.53
N ILE A 68 -0.99 -0.16 8.48
CA ILE A 68 -0.06 -0.88 9.36
C ILE A 68 -0.27 -0.50 10.82
N SER A 69 -0.44 0.80 11.11
CA SER A 69 -0.77 1.30 12.44
C SER A 69 -2.07 0.67 12.94
N SER A 70 -3.06 0.52 12.06
CA SER A 70 -4.29 -0.21 12.35
C SER A 70 -4.04 -1.68 12.67
N CYS A 71 -3.22 -2.39 11.89
CA CYS A 71 -2.88 -3.79 12.15
C CYS A 71 -2.18 -4.01 13.51
N LYS A 72 -1.30 -3.08 13.92
CA LYS A 72 -0.57 -3.16 15.20
C LYS A 72 -1.46 -2.94 16.43
N VAL A 73 -2.50 -2.11 16.33
CA VAL A 73 -3.44 -1.83 17.44
C VAL A 73 -4.34 -3.03 17.78
N SER A 74 -4.43 -4.03 16.90
CA SER A 74 -5.21 -5.25 17.14
C SER A 74 -4.38 -6.42 17.71
N GLY A 75 -3.11 -6.19 18.05
CA GLY A 75 -2.20 -7.18 18.64
C GLY A 75 -2.16 -7.09 20.17
#